data_AF-A0AAW9DJG1-F1
#
_entry.id   AF-A0AAW9DJG1-F1
#
_cell.length_a   1.000
_cell.length_b   1.000
_cell.length_c   1.000
_cell.angle_alpha   90.00
_cell.angle_beta   90.00
_cell.angle_gamma   90.00
#
_symmetry.space_group_name_H-M   'P 1'
#
loop_
_entity.id
_entity.type
_entity.pdbx_description
1 polymer ?
#
loop_
_entity_poly.entity_id
_entity_poly.type
_entity_poly.pdbx_seq_one_letter_code
_entity_poly.pdbx_strand_id
1 'polypeptide(L)'
;NNRYIGDIKIHNDEFNETYYGFENHQGRTFLADNQKPLGKVVYGNGNNKEDGGEGLHYKNTFGSYFHGPILSRNANLAYRLVTTALRKKYGQDIQLASYADILSKEVA
;
A
#
# COMPACT_ATOMS: atom_id res chain seq x y z
N ASN A 1 16.84 21.00 5.21
CA ASN A 1 16.92 19.54 5.45
C ASN A 1 15.68 18.94 4.79
N ASN A 2 15.79 18.41 3.57
CA ASN A 2 14.65 18.23 2.65
C ASN A 2 14.25 16.75 2.46
N ARG A 3 14.56 15.90 3.44
CA ARG A 3 14.32 14.46 3.37
C ARG A 3 13.21 14.08 4.35
N TYR A 4 12.23 13.31 3.89
CA TYR A 4 11.19 12.73 4.73
C TYR A 4 11.70 11.39 5.25
N ILE A 5 11.82 11.28 6.57
CA ILE A 5 12.40 10.13 7.25
C ILE A 5 11.55 9.84 8.48
N GLY A 6 11.03 8.62 8.59
CA GLY A 6 10.30 8.18 9.78
C GLY A 6 9.33 7.04 9.51
N ASP A 7 8.70 6.58 10.58
CA ASP A 7 7.59 5.64 10.46
C ASP A 7 6.39 6.32 9.78
N ILE A 8 5.71 5.56 8.95
CA ILE A 8 4.53 6.01 8.22
C ILE A 8 3.42 4.97 8.32
N LYS A 9 2.19 5.46 8.47
CA LYS A 9 0.97 4.67 8.42
C LYS A 9 -0.01 5.32 7.48
N ILE A 10 -0.59 4.52 6.60
CA ILE A 10 -1.63 4.96 5.69
C ILE A 10 -2.85 4.06 5.76
N HIS A 11 -4.00 4.61 5.36
CA HIS A 11 -5.25 3.88 5.23
C HIS A 11 -5.78 3.99 3.80
N ASN A 12 -6.07 2.85 3.19
CA ASN A 12 -6.72 2.73 1.90
C ASN A 12 -8.23 2.51 2.10
N ASP A 13 -9.02 3.52 1.78
CA ASP A 13 -10.49 3.47 1.94
C ASP A 13 -11.16 2.47 0.97
N GLU A 14 -10.59 2.25 -0.22
CA GLU A 14 -11.16 1.37 -1.26
C GLU A 14 -11.16 -0.10 -0.82
N PHE A 15 -10.13 -0.48 -0.07
CA PHE A 15 -9.93 -1.85 0.41
C PHE A 15 -10.18 -1.99 1.90
N ASN A 16 -10.44 -0.88 2.60
CA ASN A 16 -10.50 -0.80 4.05
C ASN A 16 -9.26 -1.45 4.70
N GLU A 17 -8.08 -1.12 4.17
CA GLU A 17 -6.81 -1.71 4.59
C GLU A 17 -5.88 -0.64 5.16
N THR A 18 -5.11 -1.03 6.18
CA THR A 18 -4.07 -0.18 6.76
C THR A 18 -2.71 -0.75 6.37
N TYR A 19 -1.80 0.12 5.98
CA TYR A 19 -0.42 -0.24 5.65
C TYR A 19 0.58 0.56 6.49
N TYR A 20 1.66 -0.10 6.88
CA TYR A 20 2.75 0.43 7.71
C TYR A 20 4.09 0.32 6.99
N GLY A 21 4.96 1.30 7.18
CA GLY A 21 6.30 1.29 6.62
C GLY A 21 7.21 2.34 7.23
N PHE A 22 8.36 2.52 6.59
CA PHE A 22 9.32 3.57 6.92
C PHE A 22 9.58 4.40 5.66
N GLU A 23 9.37 5.71 5.71
CA GLU A 23 9.69 6.59 4.57
C GLU A 23 11.13 7.11 4.71
N ASN A 24 11.85 7.26 3.61
CA ASN A 24 13.23 7.74 3.59
C ASN A 24 13.61 8.34 2.23
N HIS A 25 12.89 9.37 1.79
CA HIS A 25 13.06 9.96 0.45
C HIS A 25 13.14 11.49 0.47
N GLN A 26 13.84 12.04 -0.52
CA GLN A 26 13.88 13.49 -0.80
C GLN A 26 12.92 13.89 -1.93
N GLY A 27 12.50 12.91 -2.75
CA GLY A 27 11.60 13.14 -3.86
C GLY A 27 10.21 13.52 -3.36
N ARG A 28 9.56 14.43 -4.08
CA ARG A 28 8.19 14.85 -3.81
C ARG A 28 7.34 14.44 -5.00
N THR A 29 6.44 13.50 -4.79
CA THR A 29 5.54 13.05 -5.84
C THR A 29 4.26 13.88 -5.80
N PHE A 30 3.82 14.37 -6.95
CA PHE A 30 2.53 15.03 -7.12
C PHE A 30 1.72 14.18 -8.09
N LEU A 31 0.56 13.71 -7.65
CA LEU A 31 -0.33 12.90 -8.47
C LEU A 31 -1.13 13.81 -9.39
N ALA A 32 -1.42 13.35 -10.60
CA ALA A 32 -2.36 14.04 -11.48
C ALA A 32 -3.80 13.88 -10.94
N ASP A 33 -4.71 14.78 -11.34
CA ASP A 33 -6.11 14.81 -10.87
C ASP A 33 -6.87 13.48 -11.06
N ASN A 34 -6.46 12.65 -12.03
CA ASN A 34 -7.07 11.35 -12.32
C ASN A 34 -6.37 10.16 -11.65
N GLN A 35 -5.39 10.41 -10.79
CA GLN A 35 -4.64 9.40 -10.05
C GLN A 35 -5.01 9.44 -8.56
N LYS A 36 -5.04 8.27 -7.92
CA LYS A 36 -5.31 8.15 -6.49
C LYS A 36 -4.05 7.73 -5.75
N PRO A 37 -3.83 8.19 -4.51
CA PRO A 37 -2.77 7.64 -3.67
C PRO A 37 -3.07 6.17 -3.33
N LEU A 38 -2.03 5.43 -2.92
CA LEU A 38 -2.20 4.10 -2.33
C LEU A 38 -3.03 4.17 -1.05
N GLY A 39 -2.87 5.23 -0.27
CA GLY A 39 -3.68 5.49 0.91
C GLY A 39 -3.55 6.92 1.41
N LYS A 40 -4.49 7.30 2.28
CA LYS A 40 -4.44 8.54 3.04
C LYS A 40 -3.45 8.38 4.19
N VAL A 41 -2.60 9.38 4.40
CA VAL A 41 -1.63 9.39 5.50
C VAL A 41 -2.37 9.54 6.84
N VAL A 42 -2.11 8.62 7.76
CA VAL A 42 -2.56 8.69 9.17
C VAL A 42 -1.49 9.39 10.01
N TYR A 43 -0.23 8.99 9.83
CA TYR A 43 0.95 9.69 10.33
C TYR A 43 2.13 9.47 9.36
N GLY A 44 3.09 10.40 9.34
CA GLY A 44 4.18 10.45 8.35
C GLY A 44 4.04 11.63 7.40
N ASN A 45 4.84 11.67 6.32
CA ASN A 45 4.82 12.74 5.31
C ASN A 45 4.18 12.28 4.00
N GLY A 46 4.35 11.02 3.61
CA GLY A 46 3.80 10.48 2.37
C GLY A 46 4.46 11.07 1.13
N ASN A 47 3.71 11.25 0.05
CA ASN A 47 4.27 11.65 -1.24
C ASN A 47 5.00 13.01 -1.21
N ASN A 48 4.46 13.99 -0.46
CA ASN A 48 4.95 15.36 -0.50
C ASN A 48 4.65 16.21 0.75
N LYS A 49 4.06 15.64 1.82
CA LYS A 49 3.60 16.30 3.06
C LYS A 49 2.40 17.26 2.94
N GLU A 50 2.00 17.63 1.74
CA GLU A 50 0.97 18.65 1.48
C GLU A 50 -0.39 18.01 1.15
N ASP A 51 -0.39 17.00 0.29
CA ASP A 51 -1.63 16.42 -0.26
C ASP A 51 -2.28 15.38 0.67
N GLY A 52 -1.59 14.97 1.74
CA GLY A 52 -2.08 13.96 2.69
C GLY A 52 -2.20 12.53 2.12
N GLY A 53 -1.64 12.27 0.94
CA GLY A 53 -1.61 10.95 0.31
C GLY A 53 -0.20 10.35 0.25
N GLU A 54 -0.12 9.03 0.23
CA GLU A 54 1.12 8.29 -0.03
C GLU A 54 0.92 7.31 -1.19
N GLY A 55 1.98 7.17 -2.00
CA GLY A 55 2.03 6.19 -3.06
C GLY A 55 1.12 6.52 -4.24
N LEU A 56 0.79 5.49 -5.00
CA LEU A 56 -0.09 5.53 -6.17
C LEU A 56 -0.91 4.25 -6.22
N HIS A 57 -2.19 4.37 -6.49
CA HIS A 57 -3.06 3.27 -6.86
C HIS A 57 -3.76 3.59 -8.18
N TYR A 58 -3.44 2.81 -9.21
CA TYR A 58 -4.10 2.90 -10.51
C TYR A 58 -4.33 1.51 -11.09
N LYS A 59 -5.60 1.08 -11.15
CA LYS A 59 -5.97 -0.29 -11.54
C LYS A 59 -5.23 -1.30 -10.67
N ASN A 60 -4.39 -2.16 -11.25
CA ASN A 60 -3.59 -3.14 -10.49
C ASN A 60 -2.14 -2.69 -10.29
N THR A 61 -1.86 -1.39 -10.42
CA THR A 61 -0.54 -0.79 -10.19
C THR A 61 -0.52 -0.13 -8.82
N PHE A 62 0.44 -0.56 -7.99
CA PHE A 62 0.63 -0.11 -6.62
C PHE A 62 2.05 0.48 -6.52
N GLY A 63 2.15 1.77 -6.24
CA GLY A 63 3.41 2.49 -5.99
C GLY A 63 3.46 2.97 -4.54
N SER A 64 4.64 2.97 -3.93
CA SER A 64 4.85 3.44 -2.56
C SER A 64 6.32 3.81 -2.33
N TYR A 65 6.57 4.75 -1.42
CA TYR A 65 7.89 5.11 -0.90
C TYR A 65 8.31 4.27 0.33
N PHE A 66 7.48 3.33 0.78
CA PHE A 66 7.81 2.54 1.97
C PHE A 66 9.12 1.77 1.77
N HIS A 67 10.10 2.08 2.61
CA HIS A 67 11.37 1.39 2.74
C HIS A 67 11.25 0.24 3.76
N GLY A 68 11.99 -0.83 3.50
CA GLY A 68 11.75 -2.16 4.06
C GLY A 68 10.98 -3.04 3.06
N PRO A 69 10.91 -4.37 3.24
CA PRO A 69 10.03 -5.17 2.39
C PRO A 69 8.58 -4.87 2.76
N ILE A 70 7.96 -3.93 2.02
CA ILE A 70 6.56 -3.49 2.20
C ILE A 70 5.60 -4.68 2.37
N LEU A 71 5.81 -5.78 1.65
CA LEU A 71 4.95 -6.95 1.70
C LEU A 71 5.12 -7.79 2.97
N SER A 72 6.32 -7.82 3.56
CA SER A 72 6.54 -8.51 4.82
C SER A 72 5.88 -7.78 5.98
N ARG A 73 5.86 -6.44 5.94
CA ARG A 73 5.19 -5.63 6.97
C ARG A 73 3.68 -5.56 6.77
N ASN A 74 3.22 -5.80 5.55
CA ASN A 74 1.82 -5.66 5.13
C ASN A 74 1.36 -6.93 4.41
N ALA A 75 1.16 -8.01 5.18
CA ALA A 75 0.71 -9.30 4.65
C ALA A 75 -0.65 -9.20 3.92
N ASN A 76 -1.50 -8.26 4.32
CA ASN A 76 -2.74 -7.91 3.63
C ASN A 76 -2.49 -7.40 2.20
N LEU A 77 -1.52 -6.49 2.01
CA LEU A 77 -1.12 -6.02 0.67
C LEU A 77 -0.50 -7.15 -0.16
N ALA A 78 0.31 -8.01 0.46
CA ALA A 78 0.89 -9.19 -0.21
C ALA A 78 -0.21 -10.14 -0.72
N TYR A 79 -1.19 -10.45 0.13
CA TYR A 79 -2.35 -11.26 -0.23
C TYR A 79 -3.16 -10.62 -1.36
N ARG A 80 -3.39 -9.30 -1.29
CA ARG A 80 -4.11 -8.55 -2.34
C ARG A 80 -3.42 -8.67 -3.69
N LEU A 81 -2.10 -8.45 -3.76
CA LEU A 81 -1.36 -8.53 -5.01
C LEU A 81 -1.45 -9.92 -5.65
N VAL A 82 -1.18 -10.98 -4.86
CA VAL A 82 -1.19 -12.35 -5.40
C VAL A 82 -2.60 -12.81 -5.78
N THR A 83 -3.61 -12.52 -4.96
CA THR A 83 -4.99 -12.91 -5.28
C THR A 83 -5.56 -12.13 -6.46
N THR A 84 -5.22 -10.84 -6.61
CA THR A 84 -5.58 -10.05 -7.79
C THR A 84 -4.96 -10.63 -9.06
N ALA A 85 -3.69 -11.03 -9.01
CA ALA A 85 -3.02 -11.67 -10.14
C ALA A 85 -3.65 -13.03 -10.49
N LEU A 86 -3.94 -13.86 -9.48
CA LEU A 86 -4.58 -15.18 -9.68
C LEU A 86 -5.98 -15.05 -10.28
N ARG A 87 -6.82 -14.14 -9.75
CA ARG A 87 -8.17 -13.91 -10.30
C ARG A 87 -8.16 -13.35 -11.72
N LYS A 88 -7.18 -12.50 -12.04
CA LYS A 88 -6.99 -12.00 -13.42
C LYS A 88 -6.60 -13.12 -14.38
N LYS A 89 -5.78 -14.08 -13.94
CA LYS A 89 -5.28 -15.18 -14.78
C LYS A 89 -6.28 -16.32 -14.93
N TYR A 90 -6.97 -16.70 -13.85
CA TYR A 90 -7.78 -17.92 -13.80
C TYR A 90 -9.29 -17.66 -13.67
N GLY A 91 -9.73 -16.40 -13.62
CA GLY A 91 -11.13 -16.01 -13.48
C GLY A 91 -11.47 -15.54 -12.06
N GLN A 92 -12.54 -14.75 -11.93
CA GLN A 92 -12.94 -14.16 -10.64
C GLN A 92 -13.54 -15.19 -9.67
N ASP A 93 -14.10 -16.29 -10.19
CA ASP A 93 -14.83 -17.30 -9.41
C ASP A 93 -13.93 -18.36 -8.76
N ILE A 94 -12.61 -18.27 -8.95
CA ILE A 94 -11.67 -19.20 -8.32
C ILE A 94 -11.75 -19.09 -6.79
N GLN A 95 -11.72 -20.25 -6.14
CA GLN A 95 -11.68 -20.32 -4.69
C GLN A 95 -10.23 -20.28 -4.24
N LEU A 96 -9.88 -19.27 -3.44
CA LEU A 96 -8.57 -19.11 -2.81
C LEU A 96 -8.75 -19.22 -1.30
N ALA A 97 -7.76 -19.79 -0.61
CA ALA A 97 -7.76 -19.82 0.86
C ALA A 97 -7.88 -18.40 1.43
N SER A 98 -8.62 -18.24 2.52
CA SER A 98 -8.85 -16.92 3.10
C SER A 98 -7.54 -16.35 3.67
N TYR A 99 -7.44 -15.02 3.74
CA TYR A 99 -6.29 -14.34 4.34
C TYR A 99 -5.98 -14.87 5.75
N ALA A 100 -7.00 -15.03 6.58
CA ALA A 100 -6.85 -15.52 7.96
C ALA A 100 -6.30 -16.95 8.00
N ASP A 101 -6.71 -17.82 7.08
CA ASP A 101 -6.28 -19.22 7.10
C ASP A 101 -4.78 -19.38 6.82
N ILE A 102 -4.24 -18.59 5.87
CA ILE A 102 -2.87 -18.79 5.39
C ILE A 102 -1.85 -17.79 5.94
N LEU A 103 -2.30 -16.66 6.48
CA LEU A 103 -1.43 -15.58 6.98
C LEU A 103 -1.74 -15.17 8.43
N SER A 104 -2.52 -15.96 9.19
CA SER A 104 -2.83 -15.70 10.60
C SER A 104 -1.61 -15.40 11.47
N LYS A 105 -0.47 -16.04 11.19
CA LYS A 105 0.79 -15.84 11.93
C LYS A 105 1.49 -14.51 11.63
N GLU A 106 1.13 -13.88 10.52
CA GLU A 106 1.73 -12.64 10.02
C GLU A 106 0.83 -11.41 10.30
N VAL A 107 -0.32 -11.61 10.95
CA VAL A 107 -1.20 -10.51 11.40
C VAL A 107 -0.56 -9.85 12.61
N ALA A 108 0.01 -8.67 12.41
CA ALA A 108 0.63 -7.84 13.45
C ALA A 108 -0.37 -6.84 14.07
#